data_AF-A0A2Z6QWH9-F1
#
_entry.id   AF-A0A2Z6QWH9-F1
#
_cell.length_a   1.000
_cell.length_b   1.000
_cell.length_c   1.000
_cell.angle_alpha   90.00
_cell.angle_beta   90.00
_cell.angle_gamma   90.00
#
_symmetry.space_group_name_H-M   'P 1'
#
loop_
_entity.id
_entity.type
_entity.pdbx_description
1 polymer ?
#
loop_
_entity_poly.entity_id
_entity_poly.type
_entity_poly.pdbx_seq_one_letter_code
_entity_poly.pdbx_strand_id
1 'polypeptide(L)'
;MSTTGTSHVKAKDTEVWVLTIFFSRYKYDEQDIDSRCFTSKKLAQKAMKREARDLYKSSAIIQEADDKYFEEYPMEIHFGENPEEISYRREFGFCKIESCKLEEEESN
;
A
#
# COMPACT_ATOMS: atom_id res chain seq x y z
N MET A 1 22.28 -47.57 13.38
CA MET A 1 21.79 -46.82 12.22
C MET A 1 20.96 -45.67 12.77
N SER A 2 21.49 -44.44 12.69
CA SER A 2 20.89 -43.25 13.28
C SER A 2 19.74 -42.74 12.41
N THR A 3 18.56 -42.58 13.01
CA THR A 3 17.41 -41.91 12.41
C THR A 3 17.65 -40.41 12.43
N THR A 4 17.94 -39.81 11.28
CA THR A 4 17.92 -38.35 11.08
C THR A 4 16.47 -37.87 11.16
N GLY A 5 16.12 -37.25 12.28
CA GLY A 5 14.85 -36.56 12.43
C GLY A 5 14.85 -35.29 11.58
N THR A 6 14.02 -35.27 10.54
CA THR A 6 13.67 -34.04 9.83
C THR A 6 12.94 -33.13 10.81
N SER A 7 13.62 -32.09 11.26
CA SER A 7 13.04 -31.07 12.12
C SER A 7 12.16 -30.19 11.25
N HIS A 8 10.87 -30.50 11.17
CA HIS A 8 9.89 -29.55 10.67
C HIS A 8 9.86 -28.37 11.65
N VAL A 9 10.57 -27.30 11.31
CA VAL A 9 10.39 -26.02 11.96
C VAL A 9 8.96 -25.61 11.62
N LYS A 10 8.02 -25.77 12.56
CA LYS A 10 6.70 -25.14 12.45
C LYS A 10 6.96 -23.68 12.16
N ALA A 11 6.55 -23.18 11.00
CA ALA A 11 6.62 -21.75 10.79
C ALA A 11 5.67 -21.14 11.82
N LYS A 12 6.20 -20.18 12.58
CA LYS A 12 5.38 -19.38 13.47
C LYS A 12 4.35 -18.69 12.58
N ASP A 13 3.09 -18.62 13.01
CA ASP A 13 2.06 -17.71 12.45
C ASP A 13 2.69 -16.32 12.27
N THR A 14 3.29 -16.07 11.11
CA THR A 14 4.08 -14.87 10.88
C THR A 14 3.14 -13.89 10.25
N GLU A 15 2.61 -13.00 11.08
CA GLU A 15 1.87 -11.84 10.59
C GLU A 15 2.84 -10.94 9.82
N VAL A 16 2.51 -10.69 8.56
CA VAL A 16 3.19 -9.71 7.72
C VAL A 16 2.22 -8.58 7.41
N TRP A 17 2.77 -7.41 7.14
CA TRP A 17 2.02 -6.21 6.82
C TRP A 17 2.30 -5.84 5.38
N VAL A 18 1.28 -5.85 4.55
CA VAL A 18 1.36 -5.51 3.13
C VAL A 18 0.99 -4.05 2.98
N LEU A 19 1.84 -3.29 2.29
CA LEU A 19 1.54 -1.96 1.78
C LEU A 19 1.21 -2.08 0.30
N THR A 20 0.01 -1.67 -0.08
CA THR A 20 -0.42 -1.51 -1.47
C THR A 20 -0.38 -0.03 -1.83
N ILE A 21 0.21 0.28 -2.99
CA ILE A 21 0.37 1.63 -3.52
C ILE A 21 -0.30 1.65 -4.89
N PHE A 22 -1.16 2.64 -5.10
CA PHE A 22 -1.79 2.92 -6.38
C PHE A 22 -1.56 4.39 -6.73
N PHE A 23 -1.18 4.64 -7.99
CA PHE A 23 -1.09 5.99 -8.51
C PHE A 23 -1.48 6.05 -9.99
N SER A 24 -2.47 6.86 -10.31
CA SER A 24 -2.98 7.13 -11.65
C SER A 24 -2.46 8.47 -12.15
N ARG A 25 -1.68 8.42 -13.23
CA ARG A 25 -1.12 9.61 -13.89
C ARG A 25 -2.08 10.03 -15.00
N TYR A 26 -3.10 10.82 -14.64
CA TYR A 26 -4.20 11.21 -15.54
C TYR A 26 -3.80 11.52 -16.99
N LYS A 27 -2.72 12.27 -17.22
CA LYS A 27 -2.31 12.69 -18.56
C LYS A 27 -1.63 11.59 -19.41
N TYR A 28 -1.40 10.42 -18.85
CA TYR A 28 -0.60 9.36 -19.47
C TYR A 28 -1.36 8.04 -19.67
N ASP A 29 -2.62 7.93 -19.23
CA ASP A 29 -3.36 6.64 -19.15
C ASP A 29 -2.53 5.52 -18.47
N GLU A 30 -1.57 5.91 -17.63
CA GLU A 30 -0.66 5.01 -16.93
C GLU A 30 -1.07 4.88 -15.46
N GLN A 31 -1.11 3.64 -15.00
CA GLN A 31 -1.37 3.28 -13.61
C GLN A 31 -0.15 2.57 -13.04
N ASP A 32 0.38 3.10 -11.95
CA ASP A 32 1.43 2.46 -11.16
C ASP A 32 0.78 1.71 -9.99
N ILE A 33 1.02 0.40 -9.93
CA ILE A 33 0.63 -0.45 -8.80
C ILE A 33 1.88 -1.12 -8.25
N ASP A 34 2.14 -0.94 -6.96
CA ASP A 34 3.25 -1.56 -6.25
C ASP A 34 2.79 -2.12 -4.90
N SER A 35 3.44 -3.19 -4.46
CA SER A 35 3.13 -3.87 -3.20
C SER A 35 4.41 -4.26 -2.46
N ARG A 36 4.47 -3.96 -1.17
CA ARG A 36 5.66 -4.21 -0.33
C ARG A 36 5.29 -4.80 1.02
N CYS A 37 6.03 -5.81 1.45
CA CYS A 37 5.78 -6.51 2.71
C CYS A 37 6.72 -6.02 3.83
N PHE A 38 6.17 -5.95 5.04
CA PHE A 38 6.88 -5.51 6.25
C PHE A 38 6.62 -6.48 7.39
N THR A 39 7.63 -6.65 8.25
CA THR A 39 7.53 -7.51 9.45
C THR A 39 6.82 -6.85 10.62
N SER A 40 6.40 -5.59 10.50
CA SER A 40 5.63 -4.90 11.55
C SER A 40 4.76 -3.77 11.03
N LYS A 41 3.62 -3.56 11.70
CA LYS A 41 2.71 -2.44 11.45
C LYS A 41 3.41 -1.08 11.43
N LYS A 42 4.32 -0.85 12.39
CA LYS A 42 5.03 0.43 12.52
C LYS A 42 5.89 0.74 11.29
N LEU A 43 6.57 -0.27 10.74
CA LEU A 43 7.35 -0.10 9.51
C LEU A 43 6.44 0.15 8.31
N ALA A 44 5.36 -0.62 8.18
CA ALA A 44 4.37 -0.45 7.11
C ALA A 44 3.74 0.95 7.15
N GLN A 45 3.31 1.44 8.32
CA GLN A 45 2.75 2.80 8.48
C GLN A 45 3.76 3.89 8.12
N LYS A 46 5.03 3.74 8.53
CA LYS A 46 6.07 4.71 8.17
C LYS A 46 6.31 4.74 6.66
N ALA A 47 6.33 3.57 6.01
CA ALA A 47 6.47 3.46 4.57
C ALA A 47 5.25 4.07 3.85
N MET A 48 4.02 3.72 4.27
CA MET A 48 2.76 4.26 3.74
C MET A 48 2.77 5.79 3.73
N LYS A 49 3.07 6.41 4.88
CA LYS A 49 3.14 7.88 4.99
C LYS A 49 4.21 8.51 4.11
N ARG A 50 5.35 7.83 3.92
CA ARG A 50 6.42 8.31 3.05
C ARG A 50 5.97 8.30 1.59
N GLU A 51 5.53 7.14 1.09
CA GLU A 51 5.13 7.01 -0.31
C GLU A 51 3.96 7.92 -0.66
N ALA A 52 2.92 7.97 0.18
CA ALA A 52 1.77 8.83 -0.08
C ALA A 52 2.19 10.29 -0.21
N ARG A 53 3.11 10.77 0.65
CA ARG A 53 3.63 12.14 0.56
C ARG A 53 4.47 12.38 -0.68
N ASP A 54 5.29 11.42 -1.08
CA ASP A 54 6.15 11.54 -2.26
C ASP A 54 5.32 11.52 -3.55
N LEU A 55 4.31 10.66 -3.62
CA LEU A 55 3.34 10.61 -4.73
C LEU A 55 2.47 11.87 -4.77
N TYR A 56 1.97 12.34 -3.63
CA TYR A 56 1.18 13.56 -3.57
C TYR A 56 1.98 14.78 -4.04
N LYS A 57 3.25 14.91 -3.64
CA LYS A 57 4.14 15.97 -4.17
C LYS A 57 4.36 15.81 -5.68
N SER A 58 4.60 14.60 -6.14
CA SER A 58 4.81 14.31 -7.57
C SER A 58 3.55 14.57 -8.41
N SER A 59 2.36 14.47 -7.81
CA SER A 59 1.09 14.82 -8.44
C SER A 59 1.01 16.29 -8.86
N ALA A 60 1.76 17.20 -8.23
CA ALA A 60 1.82 18.62 -8.61
C ALA A 60 2.36 18.82 -10.03
N ILE A 61 3.25 17.93 -10.47
CA ILE A 61 3.86 17.99 -11.81
C ILE A 61 2.90 17.44 -12.88
N ILE A 62 1.98 16.55 -12.49
CA ILE A 62 1.19 15.74 -13.43
C ILE A 62 -0.25 16.25 -13.59
N GLN A 63 -0.84 16.81 -12.53
CA GLN A 63 -2.29 17.01 -12.45
C GLN A 63 -2.74 18.46 -12.73
N GLU A 64 -1.90 19.49 -12.54
CA GLU A 64 -2.29 20.92 -12.64
C GLU A 64 -3.57 21.31 -11.85
N ALA A 65 -4.01 20.45 -10.91
CA ALA A 65 -5.24 20.64 -10.16
C ALA A 65 -5.07 21.72 -9.09
N ASP A 66 -5.99 22.69 -9.08
CA ASP A 66 -6.04 23.80 -8.11
C ASP A 66 -6.65 23.39 -6.76
N ASP A 67 -7.49 22.35 -6.73
CA ASP A 67 -8.19 21.89 -5.54
C ASP A 67 -7.83 20.44 -5.22
N LYS A 68 -6.81 20.25 -4.38
CA LYS A 68 -6.26 18.94 -4.01
C LYS A 68 -6.56 18.55 -2.58
N TYR A 69 -6.77 17.25 -2.35
CA TYR A 69 -6.91 16.70 -1.02
C TYR A 69 -5.83 15.66 -0.68
N PHE A 70 -5.58 15.53 0.63
CA PHE A 70 -4.73 14.50 1.21
C PHE A 70 -5.35 14.05 2.54
N GLU A 71 -5.99 12.89 2.52
CA GLU A 71 -6.72 12.34 3.67
C GLU A 71 -5.94 11.19 4.30
N GLU A 72 -5.57 11.33 5.56
CA GLU A 72 -4.78 10.35 6.30
C GLU A 72 -5.66 9.58 7.31
N TYR A 73 -5.81 8.29 7.09
CA TYR A 73 -6.45 7.34 8.01
C TYR A 73 -5.41 6.39 8.64
N PRO A 74 -5.73 5.68 9.73
CA PRO A 74 -4.76 4.81 10.40
C PRO A 74 -4.18 3.69 9.54
N MET A 75 -4.93 3.24 8.52
CA MET A 75 -4.62 2.08 7.69
C MET A 75 -4.54 2.42 6.19
N GLU A 76 -4.89 3.63 5.80
CA GLU A 76 -4.89 4.05 4.40
C GLU A 76 -4.76 5.57 4.29
N ILE A 77 -4.24 6.02 3.15
CA ILE A 77 -4.09 7.43 2.81
C ILE A 77 -4.57 7.60 1.38
N HIS A 78 -5.47 8.55 1.17
CA HIS A 78 -6.06 8.86 -0.13
C HIS A 78 -5.69 10.28 -0.55
N PHE A 79 -5.43 10.48 -1.83
CA PHE A 79 -5.18 11.81 -2.36
C PHE A 79 -5.65 11.96 -3.80
N GLY A 80 -6.06 13.18 -4.14
CA GLY A 80 -6.79 13.44 -5.38
C GLY A 80 -7.14 14.91 -5.55
N GLU A 81 -8.16 15.18 -6.35
CA GLU A 81 -8.73 16.50 -6.59
C GLU A 81 -10.24 16.56 -6.33
N ASN A 82 -10.76 17.78 -6.25
CA ASN A 82 -12.19 18.11 -6.06
C ASN A 82 -12.80 17.46 -4.81
N PRO A 83 -12.23 17.67 -3.60
CA PRO A 83 -12.73 17.06 -2.36
C PRO A 83 -14.21 17.35 -2.06
N GLU A 84 -14.70 18.53 -2.45
CA GLU A 84 -16.06 18.98 -2.14
C GLU A 84 -17.12 18.49 -3.15
N GLU A 85 -16.71 18.03 -4.33
CA GLU A 85 -17.63 17.51 -5.35
C GLU A 85 -17.87 16.02 -5.13
N ILE A 86 -18.87 15.66 -4.30
CA ILE A 86 -19.21 14.27 -3.97
C ILE A 86 -19.44 13.39 -5.22
N SER A 87 -19.94 13.96 -6.32
CA SER A 87 -20.20 13.21 -7.56
C SER A 87 -18.96 12.99 -8.45
N TYR A 88 -17.89 13.78 -8.26
CA TYR A 88 -16.72 13.76 -9.14
C TYR A 88 -15.38 13.88 -8.39
N ARG A 89 -15.37 13.63 -7.07
CA ARG A 89 -14.15 13.51 -6.28
C ARG A 89 -13.26 12.49 -6.96
N ARG A 90 -12.10 12.95 -7.41
CA ARG A 90 -11.24 12.16 -8.26
C ARG A 90 -10.00 11.76 -7.51
N GLU A 91 -9.95 10.49 -7.16
CA GLU A 91 -8.78 9.90 -6.54
C GLU A 91 -7.70 9.65 -7.59
N PHE A 92 -6.49 10.15 -7.30
CA PHE A 92 -5.32 9.91 -8.13
C PHE A 92 -4.44 8.84 -7.55
N GLY A 93 -4.47 8.65 -6.24
CA GLY A 93 -3.68 7.62 -5.61
C GLY A 93 -4.13 7.32 -4.21
N PHE A 94 -3.77 6.12 -3.79
CA PHE A 94 -3.92 5.71 -2.41
C PHE A 94 -2.72 4.85 -1.99
N CYS A 95 -2.47 4.83 -0.69
CA CYS A 95 -1.56 3.91 -0.05
C CYS A 95 -2.32 3.23 1.09
N LYS A 96 -2.43 1.90 1.07
CA LYS A 96 -3.16 1.12 2.06
C LYS A 96 -2.24 0.10 2.71
N ILE A 97 -2.37 -0.11 4.01
CA ILE A 97 -1.74 -1.23 4.70
C ILE A 97 -2.77 -2.22 5.23
N GLU A 98 -2.45 -3.49 5.15
CA GLU A 98 -3.25 -4.57 5.71
C GLU A 98 -2.34 -5.66 6.31
N SER A 99 -2.82 -6.34 7.35
CA SER A 99 -2.10 -7.51 7.86
C SER A 99 -2.59 -8.76 7.16
N CYS A 100 -1.65 -9.63 6.79
CA CYS A 100 -1.94 -10.95 6.29
C CYS A 100 -1.06 -11.98 6.99
N LYS A 101 -1.50 -13.23 6.95
CA LYS A 101 -0.68 -14.36 7.39
C LYS A 101 0.11 -14.88 6.21
N LEU A 102 1.38 -15.24 6.45
CA LEU A 102 2.16 -15.93 5.44
C LEU A 102 1.59 -17.34 5.24
N GLU A 103 1.22 -17.67 4.00
CA GLU A 103 0.81 -19.02 3.62
C GLU A 103 2.07 -19.89 3.41
N GLU A 104 2.04 -21.13 3.89
CA GLU A 104 3.19 -22.05 3.83
C GLU A 104 3.22 -22.89 2.55
N GLU A 105 2.06 -23.29 2.03
CA GLU A 105 1.91 -24.09 0.82
C GLU A 105 0.46 -24.00 0.31
N GLU A 106 0.28 -23.90 -1.02
CA GLU A 106 -1.02 -24.15 -1.63
C GLU A 106 -1.31 -25.65 -1.53
N SER A 107 -2.40 -26.03 -0.87
CA SER A 107 -2.86 -27.42 -0.86
C SER A 107 -3.43 -27.77 -2.23
N ASN A 108 -2.65 -28.46 -3.06
CA ASN A 108 -3.14 -29.13 -4.28
C ASN A 108 -3.93 -30.40 -3.97
#